data_AF-A0A2D6TTM7-F1
#
_entry.id   AF-A0A2D6TTM7-F1
#
_cell.length_a   1.000
_cell.length_b   1.000
_cell.length_c   1.000
_cell.angle_alpha   90.00
_cell.angle_beta   90.00
_cell.angle_gamma   90.00
#
_symmetry.space_group_name_H-M   'P 1'
#
loop_
_entity.id
_entity.type
_entity.pdbx_description
1 polymer ?
#
loop_
_entity_poly.entity_id
_entity_poly.type
_entity_poly.pdbx_seq_one_letter_code
_entity_poly.pdbx_strand_id
1 'polypeptide(L)'
;MTFRKLRLIALGVSAAAILGSPTAVSAQAVEPVGVDGALYLQNKLQEIIAQPNMGMTASGEVEVEAAGNYYAVTLPHIRLDIPTPPSQQQPKGGKFSFDFGIAAMNMVPTEVKGRYVFAQSLPTPWRFYTNDQEIFRLSIGKQKTNGIYDLPMNLATRLEAQYDNIVLTDAKTGKPVLAIDSVTGKGGYDEKKPGLYSGRLPIEVNGIKLYGGTTEPFLTVDKLKIYSGYTDLSRENMIKCVGQMQRVNKQIQSYVKTEQIVDPPVIAGYLDNALACMGILADGMEGGIVVEGVKVGPGLAAAAGMQNVSLNSLYMQSFFTDIFKEKMGIAMKFGAQNLNMQPRPPGFSDYAPNSFHVDIGVDNVPHAKLHEIVRGILGMYSQDAESLTANPAMIMMQVMTRLPQILNEAQSGFVANDVRISGKDWQAVLKGRVQSDINAIYGASGQGTLVFQNMDMLLKQIKAEAQDPNNPNAMGMMQIIAPLEMLHGLGKSDDKNGRIFEFEFTQQGNLMLNGQSVQQLLMPQAQQMQPAPAAQ
;
A
#
# COMPACT_ATOMS: atom_id res chain seq x y z
N MET A 1 -3.44 -12.66 -12.81
CA MET A 1 -3.64 -13.27 -11.48
C MET A 1 -3.16 -12.28 -10.43
N THR A 2 -3.97 -11.26 -10.14
CA THR A 2 -3.44 -9.89 -10.02
C THR A 2 -4.11 -9.08 -8.90
N PHE A 3 -3.31 -8.40 -8.08
CA PHE A 3 -3.61 -7.35 -7.07
C PHE A 3 -4.73 -7.58 -6.01
N ARG A 4 -5.87 -8.20 -6.31
CA ARG A 4 -6.94 -8.48 -5.32
C ARG A 4 -6.51 -9.42 -4.20
N LYS A 5 -5.54 -10.33 -4.44
CA LYS A 5 -5.08 -11.32 -3.45
C LYS A 5 -3.98 -10.81 -2.51
N LEU A 6 -3.14 -9.85 -2.91
CA LEU A 6 -2.20 -9.22 -1.97
C LEU A 6 -2.93 -8.32 -0.96
N ARG A 7 -4.05 -7.71 -1.37
CA ARG A 7 -4.96 -7.06 -0.42
C ARG A 7 -5.41 -8.01 0.69
N LEU A 8 -5.52 -9.32 0.50
CA LEU A 8 -5.93 -10.27 1.57
C LEU A 8 -4.85 -10.54 2.62
N ILE A 9 -3.56 -10.47 2.27
CA ILE A 9 -2.47 -10.56 3.28
C ILE A 9 -2.36 -9.23 4.04
N ALA A 10 -2.57 -8.10 3.36
CA ALA A 10 -2.70 -6.80 3.99
C ALA A 10 -4.02 -6.64 4.79
N LEU A 11 -5.13 -7.27 4.40
CA LEU A 11 -6.46 -7.22 5.05
C LEU A 11 -6.63 -8.28 6.15
N GLY A 12 -5.86 -9.35 6.15
CA GLY A 12 -5.65 -10.16 7.36
C GLY A 12 -5.06 -9.33 8.52
N VAL A 13 -4.44 -8.18 8.20
CA VAL A 13 -3.95 -7.19 9.17
C VAL A 13 -4.83 -5.92 9.22
N SER A 14 -5.39 -5.46 8.10
CA SER A 14 -6.19 -4.21 8.03
C SER A 14 -7.72 -4.39 8.20
N ALA A 15 -8.22 -5.63 8.30
CA ALA A 15 -9.52 -5.92 8.92
C ALA A 15 -9.40 -6.17 10.45
N ALA A 16 -8.17 -6.15 10.99
CA ALA A 16 -7.87 -6.31 12.42
C ALA A 16 -7.27 -5.03 13.05
N ALA A 17 -7.46 -3.86 12.41
CA ALA A 17 -7.01 -2.56 12.91
C ALA A 17 -8.02 -1.89 13.89
N ILE A 18 -8.99 -2.65 14.37
CA ILE A 18 -9.90 -2.27 15.45
C ILE A 18 -9.75 -3.37 16.52
N LEU A 19 -9.74 -2.96 17.80
CA LEU A 19 -9.62 -3.78 19.01
C LEU A 19 -8.17 -4.18 19.44
N GLY A 20 -7.61 -3.44 20.43
CA GLY A 20 -6.53 -3.91 21.33
C GLY A 20 -6.03 -2.98 22.51
N SER A 21 -6.38 -3.33 23.77
CA SER A 21 -5.80 -3.17 25.16
C SER A 21 -5.34 -1.86 25.90
N PRO A 22 -4.64 -1.78 27.11
CA PRO A 22 -4.24 -0.53 27.84
C PRO A 22 -2.72 -0.25 28.20
N THR A 23 -2.31 1.03 28.26
CA THR A 23 -1.45 1.59 29.35
C THR A 23 -2.15 2.75 30.02
N ALA A 24 -1.78 2.94 31.29
CA ALA A 24 -2.38 3.90 32.19
C ALA A 24 -2.12 5.36 31.75
N VAL A 25 -3.09 5.92 31.03
CA VAL A 25 -3.54 7.27 31.37
C VAL A 25 -4.45 7.11 32.59
N SER A 26 -4.17 7.84 33.67
CA SER A 26 -5.02 7.87 34.87
C SER A 26 -6.32 8.61 34.58
N ALA A 27 -7.25 7.95 33.90
CA ALA A 27 -8.60 8.46 33.66
C ALA A 27 -9.44 8.25 34.93
N GLN A 28 -9.68 9.33 35.67
CA GLN A 28 -10.80 9.36 36.62
C GLN A 28 -12.10 9.38 35.79
N ALA A 29 -13.00 8.44 36.06
CA ALA A 29 -14.28 8.36 35.35
C ALA A 29 -15.15 9.57 35.73
N VAL A 30 -15.60 10.33 34.74
CA VAL A 30 -16.42 11.55 34.95
C VAL A 30 -17.93 11.26 34.88
N GLU A 31 -18.35 10.27 34.08
CA GLU A 31 -19.69 9.69 34.18
C GLU A 31 -19.64 8.43 35.08
N PRO A 32 -20.60 8.24 36.02
CA PRO A 32 -20.65 7.05 36.85
C PRO A 32 -20.92 5.81 35.99
N VAL A 33 -20.05 4.81 36.12
CA VAL A 33 -20.21 3.51 35.47
C VAL A 33 -21.46 2.81 36.03
N GLY A 34 -22.39 2.44 35.15
CA GLY A 34 -23.71 1.95 35.55
C GLY A 34 -24.44 1.21 34.45
N VAL A 35 -25.57 0.59 34.80
CA VAL A 35 -26.32 -0.35 33.93
C VAL A 35 -26.75 0.29 32.60
N ASP A 36 -27.25 1.54 32.63
CA ASP A 36 -27.67 2.23 31.40
C ASP A 36 -26.49 2.49 30.44
N GLY A 37 -25.31 2.79 30.98
CA GLY A 37 -24.09 2.97 30.20
C GLY A 37 -23.54 1.67 29.64
N ALA A 38 -23.67 0.57 30.40
CA ALA A 38 -23.34 -0.78 29.94
C ALA A 38 -24.25 -1.19 28.77
N LEU A 39 -25.57 -1.03 28.92
CA LEU A 39 -26.56 -1.31 27.88
C LEU A 39 -26.35 -0.43 26.63
N TYR A 40 -26.02 0.85 26.79
CA TYR A 40 -25.67 1.72 25.66
C TYR A 40 -24.43 1.22 24.90
N LEU A 41 -23.37 0.87 25.64
CA LEU A 41 -22.13 0.36 25.05
C LEU A 41 -22.34 -1.00 24.36
N GLN A 42 -23.10 -1.91 24.99
CA GLN A 42 -23.48 -3.21 24.43
C GLN A 42 -24.19 -3.04 23.09
N ASN A 43 -25.24 -2.23 23.05
CA ASN A 43 -25.99 -1.97 21.82
C ASN A 43 -25.10 -1.39 20.71
N LYS A 44 -24.19 -0.47 21.05
CA LYS A 44 -23.28 0.13 20.06
C LYS A 44 -22.22 -0.84 19.54
N LEU A 45 -21.65 -1.67 20.40
CA LEU A 45 -20.72 -2.72 19.97
C LEU A 45 -21.42 -3.81 19.15
N GLN A 46 -22.64 -4.20 19.51
CA GLN A 46 -23.47 -5.12 18.74
C GLN A 46 -23.82 -4.54 17.35
N GLU A 47 -24.17 -3.25 17.26
CA GLU A 47 -24.36 -2.54 15.98
C GLU A 47 -23.10 -2.51 15.11
N ILE A 48 -21.91 -2.46 15.71
CA ILE A 48 -20.62 -2.49 14.99
C ILE A 48 -20.32 -3.90 14.48
N ILE A 49 -20.49 -4.93 15.32
CA ILE A 49 -20.20 -6.33 14.95
C ILE A 49 -21.22 -6.89 13.94
N ALA A 50 -22.48 -6.46 14.00
CA ALA A 50 -23.52 -6.86 13.05
C ALA A 50 -23.36 -6.24 11.65
N GLN A 51 -22.37 -5.36 11.43
CA GLN A 51 -22.10 -4.80 10.10
C GLN A 51 -21.46 -5.87 9.18
N PRO A 52 -21.83 -5.90 7.89
CA PRO A 52 -21.38 -6.94 6.97
C PRO A 52 -19.89 -6.78 6.65
N ASN A 53 -19.06 -7.58 7.31
CA ASN A 53 -17.64 -7.70 7.00
C ASN A 53 -17.39 -8.97 6.15
N MET A 54 -16.57 -8.85 5.11
CA MET A 54 -16.38 -9.88 4.07
C MET A 54 -15.98 -11.25 4.66
N GLY A 55 -16.96 -12.17 4.79
CA GLY A 55 -16.75 -13.51 5.33
C GLY A 55 -16.61 -13.60 6.85
N MET A 56 -16.68 -12.49 7.59
CA MET A 56 -16.59 -12.52 9.05
C MET A 56 -17.94 -12.90 9.65
N THR A 57 -17.92 -13.91 10.51
CA THR A 57 -19.07 -14.38 11.28
C THR A 57 -18.81 -14.16 12.77
N ALA A 58 -19.83 -13.70 13.48
CA ALA A 58 -19.86 -13.60 14.93
C ALA A 58 -20.92 -14.56 15.46
N SER A 59 -20.57 -15.36 16.48
CA SER A 59 -21.48 -16.30 17.13
C SER A 59 -21.60 -15.96 18.62
N GLY A 60 -22.83 -15.79 19.10
CA GLY A 60 -23.14 -15.20 20.40
C GLY A 60 -23.45 -13.70 20.32
N GLU A 61 -23.66 -13.08 21.47
CA GLU A 61 -23.94 -11.65 21.63
C GLU A 61 -22.72 -10.93 22.22
N VAL A 62 -22.68 -9.60 22.11
CA VAL A 62 -21.81 -8.78 22.96
C VAL A 62 -22.41 -8.74 24.36
N GLU A 63 -21.60 -8.99 25.38
CA GLU A 63 -21.95 -8.80 26.78
C GLU A 63 -21.21 -7.58 27.32
N VAL A 64 -21.88 -6.74 28.12
CA VAL A 64 -21.25 -5.62 28.82
C VAL A 64 -21.75 -5.54 30.25
N GLU A 65 -20.84 -5.61 31.21
CA GLU A 65 -21.12 -5.56 32.64
C GLU A 65 -20.46 -4.33 33.29
N ALA A 66 -21.14 -3.70 34.24
CA ALA A 66 -20.57 -2.62 35.04
C ALA A 66 -19.71 -3.21 36.18
N ALA A 67 -18.39 -3.03 36.10
CA ALA A 67 -17.40 -3.59 37.03
C ALA A 67 -16.69 -2.48 37.80
N GLY A 68 -17.38 -1.89 38.78
CA GLY A 68 -16.83 -0.83 39.63
C GLY A 68 -16.62 0.48 38.85
N ASN A 69 -15.39 0.76 38.41
CA ASN A 69 -15.01 1.96 37.67
C ASN A 69 -14.75 1.73 36.17
N TYR A 70 -15.07 0.54 35.64
CA TYR A 70 -14.96 0.21 34.22
C TYR A 70 -16.12 -0.69 33.75
N TYR A 71 -16.32 -0.77 32.44
CA TYR A 71 -17.18 -1.75 31.80
C TYR A 71 -16.36 -2.97 31.41
N ALA A 72 -16.70 -4.16 31.89
CA ALA A 72 -16.18 -5.43 31.38
C ALA A 72 -17.00 -5.80 30.14
N VAL A 73 -16.33 -6.09 29.03
CA VAL A 73 -16.95 -6.36 27.72
C VAL A 73 -16.45 -7.71 27.21
N THR A 74 -17.38 -8.61 26.91
CA THR A 74 -17.10 -9.86 26.19
C THR A 74 -17.61 -9.71 24.76
N LEU A 75 -16.74 -9.89 23.77
CA LEU A 75 -17.12 -9.91 22.37
C LEU A 75 -17.51 -11.33 21.94
N PRO A 76 -18.49 -11.49 21.04
CA PRO A 76 -18.89 -12.80 20.54
C PRO A 76 -17.74 -13.54 19.87
N HIS A 77 -17.90 -14.85 19.71
CA HIS A 77 -16.90 -15.69 19.05
C HIS A 77 -16.74 -15.31 17.58
N ILE A 78 -15.53 -14.84 17.19
CA ILE A 78 -15.26 -14.37 15.82
C ILE A 78 -14.57 -15.44 14.98
N ARG A 79 -15.15 -15.74 13.82
CA ARG A 79 -14.58 -16.63 12.78
C ARG A 79 -14.66 -15.96 11.40
N LEU A 80 -13.55 -15.89 10.68
CA LEU A 80 -13.50 -15.43 9.28
C LEU A 80 -13.47 -16.64 8.33
N ASP A 81 -14.46 -16.73 7.46
CA ASP A 81 -14.63 -17.81 6.49
C ASP A 81 -14.45 -17.30 5.06
N ILE A 82 -13.43 -17.82 4.36
CA ILE A 82 -13.08 -17.44 2.99
C ILE A 82 -13.32 -18.64 2.06
N PRO A 83 -14.26 -18.56 1.11
CA PRO A 83 -14.43 -19.60 0.10
C PRO A 83 -13.21 -19.63 -0.83
N THR A 84 -12.67 -20.83 -1.08
CA THR A 84 -11.59 -21.04 -2.04
C THR A 84 -12.16 -21.54 -3.37
N PRO A 85 -11.72 -20.98 -4.52
CA PRO A 85 -12.25 -21.36 -5.82
C PRO A 85 -11.88 -22.80 -6.18
N PRO A 86 -12.65 -23.46 -7.06
CA PRO A 86 -12.31 -24.76 -7.60
C PRO A 86 -10.89 -24.84 -8.18
N SER A 87 -10.25 -26.00 -8.00
CA SER A 87 -8.95 -26.34 -8.57
C SER A 87 -8.95 -27.79 -9.05
N GLN A 88 -7.92 -28.22 -9.78
CA GLN A 88 -7.75 -29.63 -10.15
C GLN A 88 -7.70 -30.57 -8.93
N GLN A 89 -7.25 -30.06 -7.78
CA GLN A 89 -7.18 -30.80 -6.51
C GLN A 89 -8.45 -30.66 -5.66
N GLN A 90 -9.30 -29.66 -5.93
CA GLN A 90 -10.59 -29.43 -5.27
C GLN A 90 -11.67 -29.01 -6.28
N PRO A 91 -12.32 -29.96 -7.00
CA PRO A 91 -13.29 -29.62 -8.06
C PRO A 91 -14.53 -28.86 -7.61
N LYS A 92 -14.90 -28.93 -6.31
CA LYS A 92 -16.03 -28.20 -5.72
C LYS A 92 -15.62 -26.86 -5.06
N GLY A 93 -14.34 -26.47 -5.17
CA GLY A 93 -13.76 -25.46 -4.29
C GLY A 93 -13.59 -25.99 -2.87
N GLY A 94 -13.39 -25.07 -1.93
CA GLY A 94 -13.23 -25.39 -0.52
C GLY A 94 -13.43 -24.18 0.38
N LYS A 95 -12.99 -24.32 1.63
CA LYS A 95 -13.15 -23.28 2.66
C LYS A 95 -11.85 -23.10 3.42
N PHE A 96 -11.34 -21.88 3.49
CA PHE A 96 -10.31 -21.49 4.45
C PHE A 96 -10.97 -20.75 5.60
N SER A 97 -10.64 -21.09 6.85
CA SER A 97 -11.22 -20.44 8.03
C SER A 97 -10.14 -19.96 9.00
N PHE A 98 -10.35 -18.79 9.57
CA PHE A 98 -9.59 -18.25 10.70
C PHE A 98 -10.53 -18.20 11.90
N ASP A 99 -10.15 -18.86 12.98
CA ASP A 99 -10.85 -18.87 14.26
C ASP A 99 -10.02 -18.07 15.25
N PHE A 100 -10.54 -16.89 15.57
CA PHE A 100 -9.90 -15.99 16.53
C PHE A 100 -10.27 -16.40 17.95
N GLY A 101 -11.55 -16.75 18.19
CA GLY A 101 -12.09 -17.08 19.50
C GLY A 101 -12.92 -15.93 20.10
N ILE A 102 -13.03 -15.92 21.43
CA ILE A 102 -13.72 -14.88 22.23
C ILE A 102 -12.67 -13.87 22.71
N ALA A 103 -12.94 -12.58 22.54
CA ALA A 103 -12.08 -11.50 23.05
C ALA A 103 -12.77 -10.76 24.19
N ALA A 104 -12.07 -10.56 25.30
CA ALA A 104 -12.52 -9.77 26.44
C ALA A 104 -11.80 -8.42 26.46
N MET A 105 -12.48 -7.34 26.87
CA MET A 105 -11.89 -6.03 27.09
C MET A 105 -12.54 -5.25 28.22
N ASN A 106 -11.76 -4.45 28.95
CA ASN A 106 -12.31 -3.46 29.86
C ASN A 106 -12.40 -2.10 29.15
N MET A 107 -13.40 -1.27 29.45
CA MET A 107 -13.57 0.07 28.87
C MET A 107 -13.95 1.08 29.96
N VAL A 108 -13.18 2.16 30.10
CA VAL A 108 -13.39 3.25 31.06
C VAL A 108 -13.86 4.49 30.30
N PRO A 109 -15.02 5.09 30.63
CA PRO A 109 -15.48 6.32 29.98
C PRO A 109 -14.52 7.49 30.28
N THR A 110 -14.26 8.32 29.27
CA THR A 110 -13.48 9.56 29.42
C THR A 110 -14.40 10.76 29.65
N GLU A 111 -13.81 11.93 29.91
CA GLU A 111 -14.53 13.22 29.99
C GLU A 111 -15.28 13.57 28.68
N VAL A 112 -14.85 12.99 27.54
CA VAL A 112 -15.51 13.17 26.24
C VAL A 112 -16.54 12.06 26.04
N LYS A 113 -17.81 12.44 25.94
CA LYS A 113 -18.92 11.51 25.74
C LYS A 113 -18.72 10.62 24.50
N GLY A 114 -18.91 9.31 24.68
CA GLY A 114 -18.73 8.30 23.63
C GLY A 114 -17.27 7.91 23.37
N ARG A 115 -16.32 8.40 24.18
CA ARG A 115 -14.90 8.06 24.11
C ARG A 115 -14.45 7.31 25.37
N TYR A 116 -13.70 6.22 25.18
CA TYR A 116 -13.33 5.28 26.24
C TYR A 116 -11.83 4.96 26.18
N VAL A 117 -11.15 4.95 27.33
CA VAL A 117 -9.87 4.23 27.46
C VAL A 117 -10.21 2.74 27.51
N PHE A 118 -9.53 1.89 26.75
CA PHE A 118 -9.91 0.47 26.66
C PHE A 118 -8.75 -0.49 26.97
N ALA A 119 -9.06 -1.78 27.12
CA ALA A 119 -8.23 -2.75 27.85
C ALA A 119 -8.53 -4.25 27.55
N GLN A 120 -8.34 -4.68 26.31
CA GLN A 120 -8.47 -6.06 25.79
C GLN A 120 -7.45 -7.13 26.24
N SER A 121 -7.72 -8.38 25.92
CA SER A 121 -6.70 -9.34 25.49
C SER A 121 -7.23 -10.16 24.33
N LEU A 122 -6.38 -10.44 23.35
CA LEU A 122 -6.71 -11.30 22.23
C LEU A 122 -6.62 -12.77 22.71
N PRO A 123 -7.61 -13.62 22.40
CA PRO A 123 -7.51 -15.06 22.61
C PRO A 123 -6.26 -15.65 21.94
N THR A 124 -5.69 -16.69 22.54
CA THR A 124 -4.52 -17.42 22.02
C THR A 124 -4.63 -18.90 22.41
N PRO A 125 -4.33 -19.86 21.52
CA PRO A 125 -3.91 -19.67 20.12
C PRO A 125 -5.09 -19.40 19.18
N TRP A 126 -4.84 -18.65 18.10
CA TRP A 126 -5.73 -18.62 16.93
C TRP A 126 -5.55 -19.88 16.10
N ARG A 127 -6.63 -20.36 15.47
CA ARG A 127 -6.62 -21.61 14.71
C ARG A 127 -7.00 -21.36 13.26
N PHE A 128 -6.27 -22.01 12.36
CA PHE A 128 -6.44 -21.87 10.91
C PHE A 128 -6.88 -23.22 10.37
N TYR A 129 -7.95 -23.24 9.59
CA TYR A 129 -8.52 -24.47 9.04
C TYR A 129 -8.60 -24.41 7.52
N THR A 130 -8.51 -25.57 6.87
CA THR A 130 -8.88 -25.76 5.47
C THR A 130 -9.80 -26.97 5.37
N ASN A 131 -11.02 -26.75 4.86
CA ASN A 131 -12.12 -27.71 4.86
C ASN A 131 -12.34 -28.32 6.26
N ASP A 132 -12.39 -27.44 7.28
CA ASP A 132 -12.55 -27.75 8.70
C ASP A 132 -11.47 -28.66 9.34
N GLN A 133 -10.40 -29.01 8.60
CA GLN A 133 -9.17 -29.57 9.18
C GLN A 133 -8.25 -28.44 9.66
N GLU A 134 -7.81 -28.50 10.92
CA GLU A 134 -6.82 -27.57 11.46
C GLU A 134 -5.46 -27.77 10.76
N ILE A 135 -4.90 -26.68 10.24
CA ILE A 135 -3.63 -26.66 9.50
C ILE A 135 -2.54 -25.86 10.21
N PHE A 136 -2.90 -24.76 10.88
CA PHE A 136 -1.95 -23.95 11.66
C PHE A 136 -2.53 -23.49 12.99
N ARG A 137 -1.65 -23.23 13.95
CA ARG A 137 -1.94 -22.53 15.21
C ARG A 137 -1.03 -21.31 15.32
N LEU A 138 -1.58 -20.15 15.62
CA LEU A 138 -0.81 -18.95 15.97
C LEU A 138 -0.92 -18.73 17.47
N SER A 139 0.21 -18.83 18.16
CA SER A 139 0.35 -18.54 19.59
C SER A 139 0.98 -17.17 19.78
N ILE A 140 0.46 -16.40 20.73
CA ILE A 140 1.05 -15.14 21.21
C ILE A 140 1.55 -15.38 22.64
N GLY A 141 2.86 -15.23 22.89
CA GLY A 141 3.47 -15.53 24.19
C GLY A 141 3.24 -14.45 25.24
N LYS A 142 3.36 -13.17 24.87
CA LYS A 142 2.99 -12.02 25.71
C LYS A 142 2.19 -11.03 24.89
N GLN A 143 1.22 -10.38 25.54
CA GLN A 143 0.41 -9.34 24.92
C GLN A 143 0.13 -8.22 25.91
N LYS A 144 0.20 -7.00 25.40
CA LYS A 144 -0.18 -5.77 26.07
C LYS A 144 -0.36 -4.73 24.98
N THR A 145 -1.59 -4.37 24.74
CA THR A 145 -2.01 -3.37 23.77
C THR A 145 -2.47 -2.12 24.55
N ASN A 146 -3.03 -1.08 23.93
CA ASN A 146 -3.40 0.22 24.55
C ASN A 146 -4.45 0.91 23.68
N GLY A 147 -5.35 1.71 24.25
CA GLY A 147 -5.89 2.80 23.45
C GLY A 147 -7.00 3.64 24.04
N ILE A 148 -7.43 4.58 23.19
CA ILE A 148 -8.62 5.41 23.34
C ILE A 148 -9.52 5.14 22.14
N TYR A 149 -10.74 4.68 22.37
CA TYR A 149 -11.74 4.41 21.34
C TYR A 149 -12.78 5.52 21.29
N ASP A 150 -13.09 6.04 20.10
CA ASP A 150 -14.12 7.05 19.87
C ASP A 150 -15.29 6.38 19.12
N LEU A 151 -16.36 5.99 19.84
CA LEU A 151 -17.50 5.27 19.26
C LEU A 151 -18.14 6.03 18.09
N PRO A 152 -18.40 7.36 18.17
CA PRO A 152 -18.93 8.11 17.02
C PRO A 152 -18.07 8.07 15.77
N MET A 153 -16.73 8.08 15.90
CA MET A 153 -15.82 7.94 14.76
C MET A 153 -15.58 6.47 14.35
N ASN A 154 -16.02 5.51 15.17
CA ASN A 154 -15.80 4.07 15.02
C ASN A 154 -14.31 3.69 14.87
N LEU A 155 -13.41 4.37 15.59
CA LEU A 155 -11.97 4.17 15.48
C LEU A 155 -11.22 4.39 16.81
N ALA A 156 -10.03 3.78 16.91
CA ALA A 156 -9.09 4.07 17.99
C ALA A 156 -8.33 5.37 17.66
N THR A 157 -8.54 6.42 18.47
CA THR A 157 -7.82 7.70 18.34
C THR A 157 -6.41 7.62 18.93
N ARG A 158 -6.15 6.69 19.86
CA ARG A 158 -4.80 6.31 20.26
C ARG A 158 -4.67 4.79 20.37
N LEU A 159 -3.51 4.26 20.01
CA LEU A 159 -3.14 2.85 20.10
C LEU A 159 -1.67 2.71 20.53
N GLU A 160 -1.36 1.76 21.41
CA GLU A 160 0.00 1.31 21.76
C GLU A 160 -0.03 -0.22 21.91
N ALA A 161 0.29 -0.92 20.82
CA ALA A 161 0.40 -2.36 20.78
C ALA A 161 1.79 -2.86 21.21
N GLN A 162 1.81 -3.99 21.91
CA GLN A 162 2.97 -4.87 22.07
C GLN A 162 2.49 -6.34 22.16
N TYR A 163 2.99 -7.17 21.26
CA TYR A 163 2.82 -8.62 21.24
C TYR A 163 4.19 -9.24 21.06
N ASP A 164 4.65 -10.08 22.01
CA ASP A 164 5.97 -10.70 21.95
C ASP A 164 5.87 -12.22 21.79
N ASN A 165 6.86 -12.81 21.12
CA ASN A 165 6.97 -14.25 20.88
C ASN A 165 5.73 -14.80 20.14
N ILE A 166 5.47 -14.29 18.95
CA ILE A 166 4.38 -14.75 18.10
C ILE A 166 4.91 -15.91 17.24
N VAL A 167 4.27 -17.07 17.30
CA VAL A 167 4.70 -18.26 16.55
C VAL A 167 3.50 -18.89 15.85
N LEU A 168 3.61 -19.04 14.53
CA LEU A 168 2.72 -19.88 13.74
C LEU A 168 3.34 -21.27 13.61
N THR A 169 2.66 -22.30 14.11
CA THR A 169 3.07 -23.70 13.99
C THR A 169 2.15 -24.48 13.05
N ASP A 170 2.72 -25.41 12.31
CA ASP A 170 1.98 -26.43 11.55
C ASP A 170 1.30 -27.40 12.54
N ALA A 171 -0.02 -27.55 12.41
CA ALA A 171 -0.83 -28.27 13.39
C ALA A 171 -0.61 -29.79 13.38
N LYS A 172 -0.03 -30.35 12.30
CA LYS A 172 0.23 -31.79 12.15
C LYS A 172 1.61 -32.20 12.66
N THR A 173 2.60 -31.35 12.47
CA THR A 173 4.01 -31.62 12.79
C THR A 173 4.50 -30.91 14.05
N GLY A 174 3.77 -29.89 14.53
CA GLY A 174 4.15 -29.05 15.66
C GLY A 174 5.34 -28.11 15.38
N LYS A 175 5.86 -28.10 14.14
CA LYS A 175 7.02 -27.28 13.76
C LYS A 175 6.64 -25.82 13.50
N PRO A 176 7.52 -24.86 13.77
CA PRO A 176 7.30 -23.47 13.36
C PRO A 176 7.26 -23.35 11.83
N VAL A 177 6.45 -22.41 11.37
CA VAL A 177 6.31 -21.97 9.96
C VAL A 177 6.67 -20.48 9.86
N LEU A 178 6.30 -19.71 10.88
CA LEU A 178 6.65 -18.30 11.04
C LEU A 178 6.91 -18.05 12.53
N ALA A 179 7.96 -17.30 12.86
CA ALA A 179 8.12 -16.67 14.17
C ALA A 179 8.34 -15.16 13.99
N ILE A 180 7.86 -14.38 14.94
CA ILE A 180 8.07 -12.94 15.05
C ILE A 180 8.43 -12.65 16.51
N ASP A 181 9.56 -11.97 16.71
CA ASP A 181 10.08 -11.69 18.06
C ASP A 181 9.17 -10.67 18.77
N SER A 182 8.75 -9.60 18.08
CA SER A 182 7.69 -8.71 18.57
C SER A 182 6.92 -7.98 17.47
N VAL A 183 5.66 -7.64 17.74
CA VAL A 183 4.88 -6.63 17.02
C VAL A 183 4.56 -5.52 18.01
N THR A 184 5.00 -4.32 17.71
CA THR A 184 4.66 -3.11 18.47
C THR A 184 3.91 -2.13 17.59
N GLY A 185 3.15 -1.20 18.17
CA GLY A 185 2.59 -0.11 17.39
C GLY A 185 2.03 1.01 18.24
N LYS A 186 2.79 2.09 18.42
CA LYS A 186 2.53 3.18 19.36
C LYS A 186 2.31 4.50 18.64
N GLY A 187 1.08 5.01 18.68
CA GLY A 187 0.69 6.25 18.02
C GLY A 187 -0.81 6.55 18.13
N GLY A 188 -1.29 7.37 17.21
CA GLY A 188 -2.67 7.86 17.21
C GLY A 188 -2.79 9.24 16.58
N TYR A 189 -3.97 9.81 16.74
CA TYR A 189 -4.37 11.11 16.25
C TYR A 189 -4.80 11.95 17.44
N ASP A 190 -4.10 13.05 17.68
CA ASP A 190 -4.51 14.03 18.68
C ASP A 190 -5.27 15.17 18.00
N GLU A 191 -6.22 15.77 18.70
CA GLU A 191 -6.81 17.03 18.29
C GLU A 191 -5.73 18.13 18.35
N LYS A 192 -5.32 18.67 17.20
CA LYS A 192 -4.32 19.75 17.11
C LYS A 192 -4.95 21.12 16.88
N LYS A 193 -6.18 21.15 16.37
CA LYS A 193 -7.06 22.31 16.23
C LYS A 193 -8.49 21.86 16.54
N PRO A 194 -9.42 22.73 16.95
CA PRO A 194 -10.79 22.34 17.27
C PRO A 194 -11.44 21.50 16.17
N GLY A 195 -11.82 20.26 16.50
CA GLY A 195 -12.42 19.28 15.58
C GLY A 195 -11.48 18.61 14.56
N LEU A 196 -10.20 18.98 14.51
CA LEU A 196 -9.21 18.49 13.53
C LEU A 196 -8.08 17.70 14.19
N TYR A 197 -7.92 16.46 13.73
CA TYR A 197 -7.07 15.44 14.33
C TYR A 197 -5.84 15.18 13.47
N SER A 198 -4.64 15.18 14.06
CA SER A 198 -3.39 14.91 13.34
C SER A 198 -2.50 13.95 14.12
N GLY A 199 -1.79 13.09 13.41
CA GLY A 199 -0.83 12.15 13.98
C GLY A 199 -0.55 10.95 13.09
N ARG A 200 0.21 9.99 13.65
CA ARG A 200 0.67 8.78 12.95
C ARG A 200 0.44 7.56 13.83
N LEU A 201 0.14 6.43 13.21
CA LEU A 201 0.19 5.12 13.85
C LEU A 201 1.29 4.26 13.19
N PRO A 202 2.53 4.29 13.71
CA PRO A 202 3.56 3.34 13.32
C PRO A 202 3.28 1.98 13.97
N ILE A 203 3.48 0.92 13.19
CA ILE A 203 3.51 -0.49 13.58
C ILE A 203 4.90 -1.00 13.22
N GLU A 204 5.61 -1.59 14.17
CA GLU A 204 6.95 -2.16 13.97
C GLU A 204 6.95 -3.65 14.36
N VAL A 205 7.22 -4.48 13.37
CA VAL A 205 7.31 -5.94 13.45
C VAL A 205 8.80 -6.31 13.42
N ASN A 206 9.34 -6.84 14.51
CA ASN A 206 10.76 -7.13 14.67
C ASN A 206 11.03 -8.63 14.60
N GLY A 207 12.16 -9.01 13.99
CA GLY A 207 12.68 -10.38 14.01
C GLY A 207 11.76 -11.41 13.34
N ILE A 208 11.30 -11.13 12.11
CA ILE A 208 10.48 -12.06 11.32
C ILE A 208 11.38 -13.19 10.81
N LYS A 209 10.97 -14.44 11.03
CA LYS A 209 11.69 -15.65 10.63
C LYS A 209 10.71 -16.62 9.96
N LEU A 210 10.98 -17.01 8.71
CA LEU A 210 10.17 -18.00 7.97
C LEU A 210 10.86 -19.36 7.95
N TYR A 211 10.12 -20.41 8.28
CA TYR A 211 10.61 -21.77 8.45
C TYR A 211 9.93 -22.71 7.45
N GLY A 212 10.72 -23.48 6.72
CA GLY A 212 10.24 -24.37 5.64
C GLY A 212 9.84 -25.75 6.16
N GLY A 213 9.29 -25.86 7.37
CA GLY A 213 9.19 -27.13 8.11
C GLY A 213 10.55 -27.62 8.66
N THR A 214 11.56 -26.75 8.64
CA THR A 214 12.92 -26.90 9.17
C THR A 214 13.07 -26.18 10.51
N THR A 215 14.12 -26.50 11.26
CA THR A 215 14.51 -25.76 12.48
C THR A 215 15.24 -24.44 12.17
N GLU A 216 15.90 -24.37 11.01
CA GLU A 216 16.54 -23.15 10.51
C GLU A 216 15.58 -22.35 9.62
N PRO A 217 15.55 -21.01 9.73
CA PRO A 217 14.75 -20.17 8.86
C PRO A 217 15.38 -20.04 7.46
N PHE A 218 14.56 -20.10 6.41
CA PHE A 218 15.01 -19.88 5.02
C PHE A 218 14.97 -18.39 4.62
N LEU A 219 14.30 -17.55 5.41
CA LEU A 219 14.28 -16.10 5.26
C LEU A 219 14.18 -15.46 6.64
N THR A 220 15.00 -14.44 6.90
CA THR A 220 14.83 -13.55 8.05
C THR A 220 14.69 -12.11 7.60
N VAL A 221 13.94 -11.32 8.36
CA VAL A 221 13.81 -9.87 8.21
C VAL A 221 13.97 -9.25 9.60
N ASP A 222 14.97 -8.40 9.76
CA ASP A 222 15.27 -7.80 11.06
C ASP A 222 14.14 -6.87 11.53
N LYS A 223 13.55 -6.07 10.63
CA LYS A 223 12.38 -5.23 10.92
C LYS A 223 11.46 -5.03 9.71
N LEU A 224 10.15 -4.98 9.95
CA LEU A 224 9.13 -4.44 9.06
C LEU A 224 8.38 -3.32 9.79
N LYS A 225 8.52 -2.09 9.30
CA LYS A 225 7.78 -0.91 9.78
C LYS A 225 6.68 -0.57 8.79
N ILE A 226 5.45 -0.48 9.28
CA ILE A 226 4.29 0.02 8.54
C ILE A 226 3.84 1.29 9.28
N TYR A 227 3.46 2.34 8.57
CA TYR A 227 2.81 3.48 9.20
C TYR A 227 1.71 4.04 8.30
N SER A 228 0.68 4.59 8.94
CA SER A 228 -0.23 5.54 8.33
C SER A 228 -0.28 6.81 9.19
N GLY A 229 -0.63 7.92 8.58
CA GLY A 229 -0.78 9.20 9.26
C GLY A 229 -1.82 10.08 8.58
N TYR A 230 -2.29 11.06 9.33
CA TYR A 230 -3.23 12.08 8.89
C TYR A 230 -2.82 13.44 9.41
N THR A 231 -3.10 14.47 8.61
CA THR A 231 -3.00 15.88 8.99
C THR A 231 -4.39 16.51 8.87
N ASP A 232 -4.84 17.19 9.92
CA ASP A 232 -6.10 17.93 9.98
C ASP A 232 -7.37 17.12 9.65
N LEU A 233 -7.41 15.83 10.00
CA LEU A 233 -8.58 14.95 9.80
C LEU A 233 -9.79 15.48 10.58
N SER A 234 -10.84 15.88 9.86
CA SER A 234 -12.08 16.40 10.48
C SER A 234 -12.91 15.29 11.12
N ARG A 235 -13.10 15.39 12.44
CA ARG A 235 -13.96 14.48 13.22
C ARG A 235 -15.42 14.51 12.74
N GLU A 236 -15.93 15.69 12.40
CA GLU A 236 -17.30 15.84 11.89
C GLU A 236 -17.48 15.13 10.54
N ASN A 237 -16.53 15.29 9.63
CA ASN A 237 -16.57 14.64 8.32
C ASN A 237 -16.42 13.12 8.44
N MET A 238 -15.58 12.64 9.36
CA MET A 238 -15.49 11.21 9.67
C MET A 238 -16.82 10.64 10.17
N ILE A 239 -17.49 11.29 11.11
CA ILE A 239 -18.80 10.87 11.62
C ILE A 239 -19.85 10.85 10.49
N LYS A 240 -19.86 11.87 9.61
CA LYS A 240 -20.72 11.91 8.42
C LYS A 240 -20.46 10.73 7.48
N CYS A 241 -19.19 10.47 7.16
CA CYS A 241 -18.80 9.37 6.27
C CYS A 241 -19.18 8.00 6.85
N VAL A 242 -18.88 7.74 8.14
CA VAL A 242 -19.27 6.49 8.83
C VAL A 242 -20.79 6.32 8.79
N GLY A 243 -21.57 7.36 9.09
CA GLY A 243 -23.04 7.34 9.02
C GLY A 243 -23.60 7.21 7.60
N GLN A 244 -22.89 7.67 6.56
CA GLN A 244 -23.24 7.43 5.15
C GLN A 244 -23.00 5.96 4.77
N MET A 245 -21.79 5.44 5.02
CA MET A 245 -21.44 4.05 4.72
C MET A 245 -22.36 3.05 5.44
N GLN A 246 -22.70 3.29 6.71
CA GLN A 246 -23.66 2.45 7.45
C GLN A 246 -25.06 2.48 6.84
N ARG A 247 -25.54 3.62 6.34
CA ARG A 247 -26.86 3.72 5.66
C ARG A 247 -26.87 2.95 4.35
N VAL A 248 -25.85 3.11 3.51
CA VAL A 248 -25.83 2.41 2.21
C VAL A 248 -25.59 0.91 2.39
N ASN A 249 -24.76 0.49 3.36
CA ASN A 249 -24.60 -0.93 3.70
C ASN A 249 -25.93 -1.57 4.15
N LYS A 250 -26.76 -0.86 4.93
CA LYS A 250 -28.11 -1.33 5.31
C LYS A 250 -29.04 -1.47 4.09
N GLN A 251 -28.96 -0.56 3.12
CA GLN A 251 -29.71 -0.66 1.87
C GLN A 251 -29.23 -1.85 1.02
N ILE A 252 -27.93 -2.00 0.79
CA ILE A 252 -27.37 -3.14 0.04
C ILE A 252 -27.76 -4.47 0.72
N GLN A 253 -27.76 -4.54 2.06
CA GLN A 253 -28.23 -5.72 2.78
C GLN A 253 -29.70 -6.05 2.53
N SER A 254 -30.61 -5.08 2.35
CA SER A 254 -32.01 -5.41 2.06
C SER A 254 -32.13 -6.09 0.70
N TYR A 255 -31.43 -5.61 -0.34
CA TYR A 255 -31.41 -6.26 -1.67
C TYR A 255 -30.79 -7.67 -1.61
N VAL A 256 -29.67 -7.85 -0.90
CA VAL A 256 -29.02 -9.17 -0.76
C VAL A 256 -29.92 -10.17 -0.02
N LYS A 257 -30.69 -9.73 0.98
CA LYS A 257 -31.63 -10.59 1.72
C LYS A 257 -32.91 -10.93 0.95
N THR A 258 -33.29 -10.12 -0.05
CA THR A 258 -34.48 -10.34 -0.89
C THR A 258 -34.15 -10.95 -2.26
N GLU A 259 -32.88 -11.29 -2.52
CA GLU A 259 -32.35 -11.72 -3.82
C GLU A 259 -32.66 -10.73 -4.98
N GLN A 260 -32.92 -9.46 -4.64
CA GLN A 260 -33.25 -8.43 -5.61
C GLN A 260 -31.99 -7.86 -6.27
N ILE A 261 -32.10 -7.56 -7.56
CA ILE A 261 -31.10 -6.77 -8.30
C ILE A 261 -31.04 -5.38 -7.66
N VAL A 262 -29.84 -4.89 -7.35
CA VAL A 262 -29.65 -3.55 -6.78
C VAL A 262 -29.92 -2.50 -7.84
N ASP A 263 -30.83 -1.56 -7.57
CA ASP A 263 -31.23 -0.54 -8.53
C ASP A 263 -30.04 0.38 -8.93
N PRO A 264 -29.91 0.78 -10.22
CA PRO A 264 -28.83 1.66 -10.68
C PRO A 264 -28.65 2.96 -9.89
N PRO A 265 -29.72 3.68 -9.45
CA PRO A 265 -29.59 4.84 -8.57
C PRO A 265 -28.91 4.52 -7.22
N VAL A 266 -29.13 3.33 -6.67
CA VAL A 266 -28.51 2.90 -5.40
C VAL A 266 -27.02 2.60 -5.60
N ILE A 267 -26.66 2.00 -6.73
CA ILE A 267 -25.26 1.79 -7.11
C ILE A 267 -24.55 3.13 -7.36
N ALA A 268 -25.16 4.05 -8.11
CA ALA A 268 -24.62 5.39 -8.35
C ALA A 268 -24.46 6.18 -7.04
N GLY A 269 -25.46 6.12 -6.15
CA GLY A 269 -25.40 6.73 -4.83
C GLY A 269 -24.34 6.12 -3.93
N TYR A 270 -24.12 4.79 -3.97
CA TYR A 270 -23.00 4.15 -3.27
C TYR A 270 -21.65 4.67 -3.78
N LEU A 271 -21.48 4.79 -5.09
CA LEU A 271 -20.24 5.27 -5.70
C LEU A 271 -19.96 6.74 -5.38
N ASP A 272 -20.95 7.64 -5.41
CA ASP A 272 -20.75 9.04 -5.00
C ASP A 272 -20.43 9.18 -3.51
N ASN A 273 -21.13 8.44 -2.63
CA ASN A 273 -20.80 8.41 -1.21
C ASN A 273 -19.38 7.85 -0.96
N ALA A 274 -18.98 6.80 -1.68
CA ALA A 274 -17.64 6.23 -1.59
C ALA A 274 -16.57 7.23 -2.05
N LEU A 275 -16.80 7.97 -3.15
CA LEU A 275 -15.89 9.02 -3.63
C LEU A 275 -15.76 10.17 -2.61
N ALA A 276 -16.89 10.65 -2.07
CA ALA A 276 -16.89 11.68 -1.04
C ALA A 276 -16.15 11.23 0.24
N CYS A 277 -16.40 10.00 0.70
CA CYS A 277 -15.68 9.37 1.82
C CYS A 277 -14.18 9.19 1.53
N MET A 278 -13.80 8.77 0.32
CA MET A 278 -12.39 8.64 -0.07
C MET A 278 -11.67 9.99 -0.05
N GLY A 279 -12.33 11.09 -0.45
CA GLY A 279 -11.78 12.43 -0.25
C GLY A 279 -11.49 12.71 1.24
N ILE A 280 -12.46 12.41 2.12
CA ILE A 280 -12.35 12.62 3.58
C ILE A 280 -11.18 11.80 4.17
N LEU A 281 -11.01 10.57 3.68
CA LEU A 281 -10.02 9.60 4.15
C LEU A 281 -8.67 9.68 3.43
N ALA A 282 -8.47 10.60 2.49
CA ALA A 282 -7.21 10.73 1.77
C ALA A 282 -6.56 12.11 1.89
N ASP A 283 -7.30 13.15 2.31
CA ASP A 283 -6.67 14.45 2.56
C ASP A 283 -5.73 14.43 3.77
N GLY A 284 -4.55 15.03 3.60
CA GLY A 284 -3.45 14.96 4.57
C GLY A 284 -2.99 13.54 4.90
N MET A 285 -3.39 12.50 4.14
CA MET A 285 -3.04 11.12 4.40
C MET A 285 -1.60 10.83 3.95
N GLU A 286 -0.87 10.13 4.78
CA GLU A 286 0.40 9.51 4.41
C GLU A 286 0.42 8.04 4.80
N GLY A 287 1.19 7.25 4.05
CA GLY A 287 1.40 5.84 4.33
C GLY A 287 2.80 5.42 3.97
N GLY A 288 3.31 4.39 4.63
CA GLY A 288 4.58 3.80 4.24
C GLY A 288 4.82 2.42 4.81
N ILE A 289 5.62 1.66 4.07
CA ILE A 289 6.15 0.35 4.44
C ILE A 289 7.67 0.44 4.26
N VAL A 290 8.42 0.01 5.27
CA VAL A 290 9.88 -0.11 5.27
C VAL A 290 10.23 -1.50 5.79
N VAL A 291 11.06 -2.22 5.06
CA VAL A 291 11.59 -3.54 5.38
C VAL A 291 13.09 -3.37 5.56
N GLU A 292 13.65 -3.83 6.67
CA GLU A 292 15.07 -3.69 7.03
C GLU A 292 15.70 -5.06 7.30
N GLY A 293 16.94 -5.25 6.85
CA GLY A 293 17.76 -6.42 7.18
C GLY A 293 17.20 -7.74 6.66
N VAL A 294 16.82 -7.79 5.38
CA VAL A 294 16.38 -9.03 4.72
C VAL A 294 17.60 -9.92 4.49
N LYS A 295 17.55 -11.18 4.91
CA LYS A 295 18.62 -12.17 4.72
C LYS A 295 18.02 -13.52 4.31
N VAL A 296 18.58 -14.14 3.27
CA VAL A 296 18.20 -15.49 2.83
C VAL A 296 18.98 -16.53 3.63
N GLY A 297 18.28 -17.56 4.11
CA GLY A 297 18.87 -18.64 4.90
C GLY A 297 19.78 -19.56 4.06
N PRO A 298 20.77 -20.24 4.68
CA PRO A 298 21.82 -20.95 3.95
C PRO A 298 21.32 -21.98 2.94
N GLY A 299 20.27 -22.74 3.27
CA GLY A 299 19.72 -23.76 2.37
C GLY A 299 19.12 -23.19 1.08
N LEU A 300 18.43 -22.05 1.14
CA LEU A 300 17.84 -21.40 -0.03
C LEU A 300 18.89 -20.64 -0.85
N ALA A 301 19.89 -20.04 -0.18
CA ALA A 301 21.04 -19.44 -0.87
C ALA A 301 21.84 -20.52 -1.63
N ALA A 302 22.17 -21.64 -0.98
CA ALA A 302 22.95 -22.73 -1.58
C ALA A 302 22.23 -23.40 -2.76
N ALA A 303 20.90 -23.54 -2.69
CA ALA A 303 20.09 -24.03 -3.81
C ALA A 303 20.17 -23.13 -5.06
N ALA A 304 20.51 -21.85 -4.90
CA ALA A 304 20.74 -20.90 -5.97
C ALA A 304 22.24 -20.68 -6.29
N GLY A 305 23.13 -21.54 -5.76
CA GLY A 305 24.59 -21.43 -5.93
C GLY A 305 25.25 -20.29 -5.15
N MET A 306 24.53 -19.68 -4.19
CA MET A 306 24.97 -18.54 -3.40
C MET A 306 25.28 -18.93 -1.95
N GLN A 307 26.21 -18.22 -1.31
CA GLN A 307 26.55 -18.34 0.11
C GLN A 307 25.83 -17.29 0.96
N ASN A 308 25.67 -16.07 0.43
CA ASN A 308 25.06 -14.95 1.13
C ASN A 308 24.19 -14.13 0.17
N VAL A 309 22.93 -13.92 0.55
CA VAL A 309 22.01 -13.00 -0.14
C VAL A 309 21.32 -12.13 0.91
N SER A 310 21.49 -10.82 0.82
CA SER A 310 20.91 -9.86 1.76
C SER A 310 20.52 -8.55 1.09
N LEU A 311 19.55 -7.85 1.68
CA LEU A 311 19.15 -6.50 1.31
C LEU A 311 19.00 -5.65 2.58
N ASN A 312 19.70 -4.52 2.66
CA ASN A 312 19.70 -3.70 3.87
C ASN A 312 18.34 -3.04 4.10
N SER A 313 17.73 -2.45 3.05
CA SER A 313 16.38 -1.94 3.14
C SER A 313 15.59 -2.02 1.82
N LEU A 314 14.28 -2.08 1.95
CA LEU A 314 13.29 -1.89 0.89
C LEU A 314 12.18 -1.00 1.46
N TYR A 315 11.78 0.06 0.76
CA TYR A 315 10.70 0.93 1.23
C TYR A 315 9.77 1.37 0.10
N MET A 316 8.55 1.69 0.48
CA MET A 316 7.51 2.30 -0.35
C MET A 316 6.68 3.22 0.54
N GLN A 317 6.52 4.48 0.14
CA GLN A 317 5.82 5.53 0.87
C GLN A 317 4.93 6.30 -0.11
N SER A 318 3.77 6.73 0.36
CA SER A 318 2.86 7.60 -0.37
C SER A 318 2.43 8.77 0.49
N PHE A 319 2.34 9.94 -0.13
CA PHE A 319 1.94 11.20 0.50
C PHE A 319 0.84 11.82 -0.35
N PHE A 320 -0.26 12.19 0.29
CA PHE A 320 -1.39 12.88 -0.32
C PHE A 320 -1.54 14.24 0.35
N THR A 321 -1.56 15.29 -0.46
CA THR A 321 -1.63 16.67 0.03
C THR A 321 -2.76 17.41 -0.67
N ASP A 322 -3.53 18.18 0.10
CA ASP A 322 -4.49 19.16 -0.39
C ASP A 322 -5.60 18.60 -1.29
N ILE A 323 -6.09 17.39 -0.99
CA ILE A 323 -7.14 16.71 -1.78
C ILE A 323 -8.45 17.52 -1.83
N PHE A 324 -8.77 18.25 -0.76
CA PHE A 324 -9.96 19.11 -0.72
C PHE A 324 -9.76 20.53 -1.27
N LYS A 325 -8.52 20.92 -1.60
CA LYS A 325 -8.29 22.19 -2.29
C LYS A 325 -8.55 22.00 -3.79
N GLU A 326 -8.55 23.11 -4.52
CA GLU A 326 -8.68 23.09 -5.99
C GLU A 326 -7.62 22.20 -6.66
N LYS A 327 -6.44 22.07 -6.02
CA LYS A 327 -5.24 21.44 -6.56
C LYS A 327 -4.66 20.44 -5.55
N MET A 328 -4.69 19.17 -5.90
CA MET A 328 -4.13 18.05 -5.13
C MET A 328 -2.68 17.75 -5.56
N GLY A 329 -1.87 17.32 -4.60
CA GLY A 329 -0.58 16.67 -4.82
C GLY A 329 -0.57 15.21 -4.38
N ILE A 330 0.09 14.35 -5.16
CA ILE A 330 0.36 12.94 -4.82
C ILE A 330 1.86 12.71 -5.02
N ALA A 331 2.57 12.24 -4.00
CA ALA A 331 3.95 11.80 -4.12
C ALA A 331 4.10 10.33 -3.71
N MET A 332 4.99 9.62 -4.40
CA MET A 332 5.38 8.24 -4.12
C MET A 332 6.90 8.16 -4.02
N LYS A 333 7.39 7.58 -2.91
CA LYS A 333 8.81 7.32 -2.69
C LYS A 333 9.02 5.83 -2.54
N PHE A 334 9.81 5.20 -3.41
CA PHE A 334 10.15 3.79 -3.25
C PHE A 334 11.61 3.53 -3.59
N GLY A 335 12.19 2.50 -2.98
CA GLY A 335 13.61 2.22 -3.16
C GLY A 335 14.09 0.98 -2.43
N ALA A 336 15.28 0.55 -2.80
CA ALA A 336 16.00 -0.55 -2.15
C ALA A 336 17.46 -0.15 -1.94
N GLN A 337 18.11 -0.67 -0.91
CA GLN A 337 19.50 -0.32 -0.56
C GLN A 337 20.35 -1.55 -0.31
N ASN A 338 21.55 -1.54 -0.89
CA ASN A 338 22.63 -2.52 -0.69
C ASN A 338 22.16 -3.97 -0.85
N LEU A 339 21.64 -4.31 -2.03
CA LEU A 339 21.52 -5.70 -2.44
C LEU A 339 22.93 -6.32 -2.53
N ASN A 340 23.15 -7.39 -1.78
CA ASN A 340 24.38 -8.16 -1.76
C ASN A 340 24.08 -9.62 -2.13
N MET A 341 24.85 -10.17 -3.05
CA MET A 341 24.75 -11.55 -3.55
C MET A 341 26.17 -12.09 -3.73
N GLN A 342 26.53 -13.15 -3.00
CA GLN A 342 27.89 -13.70 -3.00
C GLN A 342 27.87 -15.23 -3.02
N PRO A 343 28.58 -15.89 -3.97
CA PRO A 343 29.03 -15.31 -5.24
C PRO A 343 27.85 -14.72 -6.04
N ARG A 344 28.11 -13.81 -6.99
CA ARG A 344 27.05 -13.32 -7.88
C ARG A 344 26.59 -14.46 -8.82
N PRO A 345 25.29 -14.60 -9.13
CA PRO A 345 24.84 -15.56 -10.13
C PRO A 345 25.44 -15.27 -11.52
N PRO A 346 25.65 -16.29 -12.37
CA PRO A 346 26.08 -16.08 -13.75
C PRO A 346 25.18 -15.06 -14.48
N GLY A 347 25.80 -14.07 -15.13
CA GLY A 347 25.10 -12.96 -15.80
C GLY A 347 24.79 -11.73 -14.94
N PHE A 348 24.97 -11.78 -13.61
CA PHE A 348 24.96 -10.57 -12.77
C PHE A 348 26.35 -9.95 -12.71
N SER A 349 26.56 -8.91 -13.52
CA SER A 349 27.81 -8.17 -13.62
C SER A 349 28.21 -7.47 -12.31
N ASP A 350 29.48 -7.09 -12.19
CA ASP A 350 29.96 -6.41 -10.97
C ASP A 350 29.36 -4.99 -10.83
N TYR A 351 29.04 -4.38 -11.96
CA TYR A 351 28.46 -3.04 -12.09
C TYR A 351 26.92 -2.99 -11.94
N ALA A 352 26.23 -4.12 -11.77
CA ALA A 352 24.78 -4.13 -11.59
C ALA A 352 24.33 -3.20 -10.42
N PRO A 353 23.20 -2.48 -10.53
CA PRO A 353 22.69 -1.65 -9.45
C PRO A 353 22.47 -2.46 -8.16
N ASN A 354 23.01 -1.98 -7.05
CA ASN A 354 22.76 -2.55 -5.72
C ASN A 354 21.72 -1.73 -4.92
N SER A 355 21.44 -0.51 -5.36
CA SER A 355 20.53 0.42 -4.69
C SER A 355 19.78 1.29 -5.70
N PHE A 356 18.55 1.65 -5.36
CA PHE A 356 17.76 2.64 -6.08
C PHE A 356 16.82 3.41 -5.14
N HIS A 357 16.46 4.61 -5.54
CA HIS A 357 15.50 5.50 -4.90
C HIS A 357 14.71 6.21 -5.99
N VAL A 358 13.39 6.25 -5.87
CA VAL A 358 12.49 6.92 -6.81
C VAL A 358 11.54 7.75 -6.00
N ASP A 359 11.76 9.06 -5.97
CA ASP A 359 10.82 10.07 -5.45
C ASP A 359 10.18 10.79 -6.65
N ILE A 360 8.94 10.42 -6.93
CA ILE A 360 8.12 10.94 -8.03
C ILE A 360 6.77 11.41 -7.50
N GLY A 361 6.12 12.31 -8.24
CA GLY A 361 4.78 12.75 -7.90
C GLY A 361 4.02 13.35 -9.06
N VAL A 362 2.76 13.70 -8.78
CA VAL A 362 1.94 14.56 -9.62
C VAL A 362 1.46 15.71 -8.74
N ASP A 363 1.63 16.95 -9.21
CA ASP A 363 1.09 18.13 -8.56
C ASP A 363 0.00 18.80 -9.38
N ASN A 364 -0.69 19.75 -8.74
CA ASN A 364 -1.75 20.54 -9.35
C ASN A 364 -2.84 19.70 -10.03
N VAL A 365 -3.20 18.55 -9.46
CA VAL A 365 -4.28 17.71 -9.99
C VAL A 365 -5.63 18.37 -9.64
N PRO A 366 -6.48 18.74 -10.61
CA PRO A 366 -7.71 19.50 -10.38
C PRO A 366 -8.84 18.58 -9.89
N HIS A 367 -8.72 18.10 -8.66
CA HIS A 367 -9.58 17.07 -8.09
C HIS A 367 -11.08 17.43 -8.18
N ALA A 368 -11.45 18.69 -7.90
CA ALA A 368 -12.84 19.15 -8.00
C ALA A 368 -13.42 18.98 -9.41
N LYS A 369 -12.72 19.47 -10.45
CA LYS A 369 -13.15 19.35 -11.86
C LYS A 369 -13.17 17.89 -12.35
N LEU A 370 -12.24 17.06 -11.88
CA LEU A 370 -12.25 15.62 -12.18
C LEU A 370 -13.44 14.91 -11.52
N HIS A 371 -13.79 15.30 -10.29
CA HIS A 371 -14.93 14.76 -9.56
C HIS A 371 -16.27 15.14 -10.21
N GLU A 372 -16.39 16.35 -10.78
CA GLU A 372 -17.54 16.77 -11.59
C GLU A 372 -17.74 15.89 -12.83
N ILE A 373 -16.66 15.51 -13.53
CA ILE A 373 -16.75 14.57 -14.66
C ILE A 373 -17.29 13.21 -14.20
N VAL A 374 -16.74 12.66 -13.11
CA VAL A 374 -17.19 11.37 -12.56
C VAL A 374 -18.65 11.43 -12.13
N ARG A 375 -19.08 12.51 -11.47
CA ARG A 375 -20.48 12.74 -11.09
C ARG A 375 -21.42 12.84 -12.29
N GLY A 376 -21.00 13.50 -13.38
CA GLY A 376 -21.77 13.54 -14.62
C GLY A 376 -22.03 12.14 -15.19
N ILE A 377 -21.00 11.29 -15.21
CA ILE A 377 -21.09 9.89 -15.69
C ILE A 377 -21.99 9.05 -14.77
N LEU A 378 -21.85 9.19 -13.44
CA LEU A 378 -22.72 8.49 -12.48
C LEU A 378 -24.18 8.97 -12.56
N GLY A 379 -24.41 10.25 -12.85
CA GLY A 379 -25.74 10.84 -13.06
C GLY A 379 -26.45 10.30 -14.30
N MET A 380 -25.72 10.01 -15.38
CA MET A 380 -26.28 9.33 -16.55
C MET A 380 -26.70 7.90 -16.21
N TYR A 381 -25.83 7.14 -15.55
CA TYR A 381 -26.11 5.75 -15.14
C TYR A 381 -27.30 5.62 -14.18
N SER A 382 -27.54 6.62 -13.32
CA SER A 382 -28.69 6.60 -12.41
C SER A 382 -30.04 6.86 -13.09
N GLN A 383 -30.05 7.40 -14.31
CA GLN A 383 -31.28 7.64 -15.08
C GLN A 383 -31.63 6.46 -16.00
N ASP A 384 -30.62 5.80 -16.56
CA ASP A 384 -30.78 4.62 -17.41
C ASP A 384 -29.54 3.71 -17.27
N ALA A 385 -29.76 2.46 -16.87
CA ALA A 385 -28.72 1.45 -16.69
C ALA A 385 -28.02 1.11 -18.01
N GLU A 386 -28.75 1.13 -19.12
CA GLU A 386 -28.24 0.78 -20.44
C GLU A 386 -27.38 1.91 -21.04
N SER A 387 -27.52 3.15 -20.55
CA SER A 387 -26.82 4.33 -21.08
C SER A 387 -25.29 4.20 -21.09
N LEU A 388 -24.68 3.59 -20.06
CA LEU A 388 -23.23 3.34 -20.01
C LEU A 388 -22.77 2.33 -21.08
N THR A 389 -23.60 1.33 -21.37
CA THR A 389 -23.30 0.27 -22.35
C THR A 389 -23.69 0.66 -23.78
N ALA A 390 -24.71 1.51 -23.95
CA ALA A 390 -25.22 1.95 -25.24
C ALA A 390 -24.36 3.06 -25.87
N ASN A 391 -23.72 3.92 -25.06
CA ASN A 391 -22.90 5.03 -25.57
C ASN A 391 -21.55 5.26 -24.84
N PRO A 392 -20.72 4.21 -24.63
CA PRO A 392 -19.39 4.37 -24.02
C PRO A 392 -18.48 5.29 -24.85
N ALA A 393 -18.68 5.36 -26.17
CA ALA A 393 -17.95 6.27 -27.06
C ALA A 393 -18.25 7.76 -26.76
N MET A 394 -19.49 8.12 -26.44
CA MET A 394 -19.85 9.51 -26.10
C MET A 394 -19.26 9.91 -24.74
N ILE A 395 -19.28 9.01 -23.76
CA ILE A 395 -18.65 9.23 -22.44
C ILE A 395 -17.14 9.42 -22.62
N MET A 396 -16.49 8.52 -23.36
CA MET A 396 -15.05 8.62 -23.63
C MET A 396 -14.72 9.91 -24.40
N MET A 397 -15.55 10.34 -25.36
CA MET A 397 -15.37 11.60 -26.08
C MET A 397 -15.49 12.82 -25.14
N GLN A 398 -16.44 12.83 -24.21
CA GLN A 398 -16.56 13.92 -23.22
C GLN A 398 -15.34 13.98 -22.27
N VAL A 399 -14.81 12.82 -21.86
CA VAL A 399 -13.59 12.76 -21.04
C VAL A 399 -12.38 13.25 -21.87
N MET A 400 -12.17 12.70 -23.07
CA MET A 400 -11.03 13.03 -23.92
C MET A 400 -10.99 14.49 -24.40
N THR A 401 -12.15 15.14 -24.54
CA THR A 401 -12.22 16.57 -24.91
C THR A 401 -11.98 17.50 -23.72
N ARG A 402 -12.54 17.18 -22.54
CA ARG A 402 -12.42 18.05 -21.35
C ARG A 402 -11.11 17.87 -20.58
N LEU A 403 -10.59 16.65 -20.49
CA LEU A 403 -9.45 16.33 -19.64
C LEU A 403 -8.17 17.13 -20.00
N PRO A 404 -7.75 17.28 -21.27
CA PRO A 404 -6.56 18.05 -21.61
C PRO A 404 -6.67 19.52 -21.19
N GLN A 405 -7.84 20.15 -21.43
CA GLN A 405 -8.09 21.53 -21.02
C GLN A 405 -8.06 21.68 -19.49
N ILE A 406 -8.73 20.78 -18.76
CA ILE A 406 -8.79 20.80 -17.30
C ILE A 406 -7.40 20.66 -16.66
N LEU A 407 -6.55 19.76 -17.17
CA LEU A 407 -5.18 19.59 -16.70
C LEU A 407 -4.32 20.82 -17.04
N ASN A 408 -4.44 21.36 -18.26
CA ASN A 408 -3.72 22.55 -18.72
C ASN A 408 -4.07 23.81 -17.90
N GLU A 409 -5.36 24.08 -17.66
CA GLU A 409 -5.83 25.16 -16.78
C GLU A 409 -5.29 25.02 -15.35
N ALA A 410 -5.22 23.79 -14.85
CA ALA A 410 -4.70 23.50 -13.52
C ALA A 410 -3.16 23.63 -13.43
N GLN A 411 -2.46 23.58 -14.56
CA GLN A 411 -1.00 23.40 -14.65
C GLN A 411 -0.53 22.11 -13.97
N SER A 412 -1.28 21.02 -14.17
CA SER A 412 -0.95 19.69 -13.65
C SER A 412 0.39 19.21 -14.19
N GLY A 413 1.26 18.71 -13.30
CA GLY A 413 2.58 18.24 -13.71
C GLY A 413 3.01 16.95 -13.02
N PHE A 414 3.67 16.08 -13.78
CA PHE A 414 4.48 15.00 -13.25
C PHE A 414 5.84 15.56 -12.82
N VAL A 415 6.33 15.15 -11.65
CA VAL A 415 7.60 15.60 -11.07
C VAL A 415 8.45 14.39 -10.69
N ALA A 416 9.72 14.44 -11.05
CA ALA A 416 10.76 13.58 -10.51
C ALA A 416 11.64 14.42 -9.57
N ASN A 417 11.48 14.23 -8.26
CA ASN A 417 12.18 15.00 -7.23
C ASN A 417 13.61 14.48 -7.01
N ASP A 418 13.75 13.16 -6.98
CA ASP A 418 15.02 12.45 -6.83
C ASP A 418 14.88 11.00 -7.31
N VAL A 419 15.31 10.72 -8.55
CA VAL A 419 15.34 9.35 -9.11
C VAL A 419 16.80 8.92 -9.21
N ARG A 420 17.27 8.17 -8.21
CA ARG A 420 18.66 7.71 -8.08
C ARG A 420 18.77 6.21 -8.31
N ILE A 421 19.75 5.80 -9.11
CA ILE A 421 20.18 4.41 -9.25
C ILE A 421 21.69 4.37 -9.01
N SER A 422 22.20 3.39 -8.26
CA SER A 422 23.64 3.24 -8.04
C SER A 422 24.09 1.78 -8.01
N GLY A 423 25.24 1.54 -8.62
CA GLY A 423 26.04 0.33 -8.39
C GLY A 423 27.01 0.52 -7.23
N LYS A 424 28.09 -0.26 -7.23
CA LYS A 424 29.19 -0.13 -6.25
C LYS A 424 29.97 1.19 -6.42
N ASP A 425 30.35 1.51 -7.66
CA ASP A 425 31.31 2.57 -7.96
C ASP A 425 30.74 3.69 -8.87
N TRP A 426 29.44 3.66 -9.19
CA TRP A 426 28.76 4.63 -10.06
C TRP A 426 27.36 5.01 -9.54
N GLN A 427 26.89 6.20 -9.93
CA GLN A 427 25.56 6.70 -9.57
C GLN A 427 24.94 7.52 -10.71
N ALA A 428 23.64 7.36 -10.94
CA ALA A 428 22.84 8.18 -11.83
C ALA A 428 21.71 8.84 -11.02
N VAL A 429 21.51 10.15 -11.15
CA VAL A 429 20.46 10.93 -10.46
C VAL A 429 19.67 11.76 -11.47
N LEU A 430 18.39 11.46 -11.65
CA LEU A 430 17.45 12.20 -12.49
C LEU A 430 16.52 13.08 -11.63
N LYS A 431 16.33 14.32 -12.06
CA LYS A 431 15.29 15.24 -11.57
C LYS A 431 14.58 15.90 -12.75
N GLY A 432 13.33 16.31 -12.60
CA GLY A 432 12.64 17.03 -13.67
C GLY A 432 11.14 17.24 -13.44
N ARG A 433 10.52 17.97 -14.36
CA ARG A 433 9.09 18.27 -14.40
C ARG A 433 8.58 18.16 -15.83
N VAL A 434 7.48 17.45 -16.02
CA VAL A 434 6.68 17.44 -17.25
C VAL A 434 5.31 17.96 -16.90
N GLN A 435 4.84 19.00 -17.58
CA GLN A 435 3.58 19.69 -17.30
C GLN A 435 2.63 19.57 -18.49
N SER A 436 1.33 19.54 -18.21
CA SER A 436 0.28 19.69 -19.21
C SER A 436 0.47 20.97 -20.04
N ASP A 437 0.39 20.84 -21.35
CA ASP A 437 0.54 21.92 -22.32
C ASP A 437 -0.35 21.62 -23.54
N ILE A 438 -1.45 22.37 -23.66
CA ILE A 438 -2.44 22.19 -24.73
C ILE A 438 -1.90 22.53 -26.13
N ASN A 439 -0.76 23.24 -26.21
CA ASN A 439 -0.10 23.56 -27.48
C ASN A 439 0.94 22.50 -27.89
N ALA A 440 1.30 21.59 -26.99
CA ALA A 440 2.20 20.50 -27.29
C ALA A 440 1.47 19.37 -28.04
N ILE A 441 2.13 18.77 -29.05
CA ILE A 441 1.58 17.67 -29.86
C ILE A 441 1.11 16.48 -29.02
N TYR A 442 1.77 16.24 -27.88
CA TYR A 442 1.44 15.17 -26.94
C TYR A 442 0.68 15.66 -25.69
N GLY A 443 0.20 16.91 -25.67
CA GLY A 443 -0.53 17.50 -24.54
C GLY A 443 0.33 17.83 -23.31
N ALA A 444 1.64 17.70 -23.40
CA ALA A 444 2.59 18.01 -22.34
C ALA A 444 3.97 18.44 -22.89
N SER A 445 4.67 19.29 -22.13
CA SER A 445 6.05 19.72 -22.37
C SER A 445 6.82 19.73 -21.04
N GLY A 446 8.15 19.70 -21.05
CA GLY A 446 8.90 19.57 -19.80
C GLY A 446 10.41 19.62 -19.91
N GLN A 447 11.07 19.66 -18.74
CA GLN A 447 12.52 19.73 -18.63
C GLN A 447 13.05 18.91 -17.44
N GLY A 448 14.31 18.48 -17.51
CA GLY A 448 14.95 17.71 -16.45
C GLY A 448 16.48 17.72 -16.52
N THR A 449 17.10 17.09 -15.52
CA THR A 449 18.55 16.94 -15.42
C THR A 449 18.89 15.53 -14.95
N LEU A 450 19.70 14.81 -15.71
CA LEU A 450 20.40 13.60 -15.24
C LEU A 450 21.86 13.97 -14.94
N VAL A 451 22.33 13.58 -13.76
CA VAL A 451 23.74 13.62 -13.39
C VAL A 451 24.24 12.19 -13.26
N PHE A 452 25.22 11.80 -14.08
CA PHE A 452 25.83 10.48 -14.07
C PHE A 452 27.27 10.56 -13.57
N GLN A 453 27.54 10.05 -12.37
CA GLN A 453 28.87 10.00 -11.75
C GLN A 453 29.61 8.72 -12.15
N ASN A 454 30.91 8.85 -12.47
CA ASN A 454 31.82 7.76 -12.83
C ASN A 454 31.39 6.95 -14.07
N MET A 455 30.76 7.59 -15.06
CA MET A 455 30.31 6.95 -16.30
C MET A 455 31.46 6.27 -17.08
N ASP A 456 32.65 6.88 -17.11
CA ASP A 456 33.86 6.30 -17.72
C ASP A 456 34.26 4.95 -17.08
N MET A 457 34.09 4.81 -15.76
CA MET A 457 34.43 3.57 -15.05
C MET A 457 33.44 2.46 -15.39
N LEU A 458 32.14 2.79 -15.47
CA LEU A 458 31.11 1.87 -15.91
C LEU A 458 31.34 1.42 -17.37
N LEU A 459 31.62 2.35 -18.29
CA LEU A 459 31.95 2.03 -19.68
C LEU A 459 33.17 1.10 -19.79
N LYS A 460 34.22 1.34 -18.98
CA LYS A 460 35.41 0.48 -18.94
C LYS A 460 35.09 -0.93 -18.44
N GLN A 461 34.26 -1.06 -17.40
CA GLN A 461 33.83 -2.36 -16.86
C GLN A 461 32.96 -3.13 -17.87
N ILE A 462 31.94 -2.49 -18.45
CA ILE A 462 31.08 -3.11 -19.49
C ILE A 462 31.91 -3.59 -20.68
N LYS A 463 32.88 -2.79 -21.17
CA LYS A 463 33.77 -3.19 -22.27
C LYS A 463 34.62 -4.40 -21.95
N ALA A 464 35.16 -4.49 -20.73
CA ALA A 464 35.95 -5.64 -20.30
C ALA A 464 35.09 -6.92 -20.19
N GLU A 465 33.92 -6.82 -19.54
CA GLU A 465 32.99 -7.94 -19.40
C GLU A 465 32.39 -8.37 -20.76
N ALA A 466 32.18 -7.44 -21.70
CA ALA A 466 31.73 -7.74 -23.07
C ALA A 466 32.79 -8.47 -23.92
N GLN A 467 34.06 -8.44 -23.52
CA GLN A 467 35.17 -9.10 -24.21
C GLN A 467 35.51 -10.47 -23.60
N ASP A 468 34.94 -10.85 -22.46
CA ASP A 468 35.13 -12.17 -21.87
C ASP A 468 34.32 -13.24 -22.63
N PRO A 469 34.96 -14.22 -23.30
CA PRO A 469 34.25 -15.26 -24.04
C PRO A 469 33.47 -16.23 -23.13
N ASN A 470 33.67 -16.19 -21.81
CA ASN A 470 32.94 -17.01 -20.84
C ASN A 470 31.71 -16.29 -20.25
N ASN A 471 31.54 -15.00 -20.54
CA ASN A 471 30.42 -14.23 -20.01
C ASN A 471 29.14 -14.47 -20.84
N PRO A 472 28.09 -15.10 -20.28
CA PRO A 472 26.85 -15.39 -21.02
C PRO A 472 26.12 -14.15 -21.51
N ASN A 473 26.41 -12.97 -20.92
CA ASN A 473 25.76 -11.70 -21.25
C ASN A 473 26.62 -10.80 -22.16
N ALA A 474 27.79 -11.25 -22.63
CA ALA A 474 28.71 -10.46 -23.45
C ALA A 474 28.04 -9.77 -24.65
N MET A 475 27.15 -10.48 -25.37
CA MET A 475 26.42 -9.93 -26.52
C MET A 475 25.46 -8.80 -26.13
N GLY A 476 24.74 -8.93 -25.01
CA GLY A 476 23.87 -7.87 -24.49
C GLY A 476 24.68 -6.66 -24.01
N MET A 477 25.87 -6.89 -23.45
CA MET A 477 26.80 -5.83 -23.08
C MET A 477 27.32 -5.08 -24.31
N MET A 478 27.67 -5.77 -25.40
CA MET A 478 28.05 -5.14 -26.66
C MET A 478 26.97 -4.19 -27.21
N GLN A 479 25.69 -4.57 -27.10
CA GLN A 479 24.57 -3.76 -27.60
C GLN A 479 24.38 -2.44 -26.83
N ILE A 480 24.75 -2.38 -25.54
CA ILE A 480 24.60 -1.16 -24.72
C ILE A 480 25.82 -0.23 -24.76
N ILE A 481 26.99 -0.68 -25.23
CA ILE A 481 28.21 0.15 -25.28
C ILE A 481 28.00 1.37 -26.18
N ALA A 482 27.59 1.20 -27.44
CA ALA A 482 27.48 2.32 -28.37
C ALA A 482 26.44 3.40 -27.95
N PRO A 483 25.23 3.04 -27.46
CA PRO A 483 24.32 4.01 -26.85
C PRO A 483 24.91 4.75 -25.64
N LEU A 484 25.64 4.04 -24.76
CA LEU A 484 26.29 4.65 -23.60
C LEU A 484 27.47 5.56 -24.00
N GLU A 485 28.23 5.23 -25.04
CA GLU A 485 29.29 6.09 -25.57
C GLU A 485 28.74 7.35 -26.24
N MET A 486 27.63 7.24 -26.98
CA MET A 486 26.95 8.39 -27.57
C MET A 486 26.39 9.30 -26.47
N LEU A 487 25.75 8.75 -25.44
CA LEU A 487 25.36 9.52 -24.25
C LEU A 487 26.59 10.16 -23.60
N HIS A 488 27.67 9.42 -23.38
CA HIS A 488 28.88 9.97 -22.77
C HIS A 488 29.43 11.19 -23.51
N GLY A 489 29.44 11.16 -24.85
CA GLY A 489 29.87 12.27 -25.70
C GLY A 489 28.93 13.50 -25.69
N LEU A 490 27.66 13.32 -25.36
CA LEU A 490 26.68 14.41 -25.25
C LEU A 490 26.70 15.10 -23.86
N GLY A 491 27.32 14.49 -22.84
CA GLY A 491 27.27 14.96 -21.45
C GLY A 491 28.29 16.06 -21.13
N LYS A 492 27.81 17.20 -20.61
CA LYS A 492 28.67 18.25 -20.06
C LYS A 492 29.47 17.70 -18.86
N SER A 493 30.76 17.99 -18.76
CA SER A 493 31.57 17.57 -17.61
C SER A 493 31.14 18.30 -16.32
N ASP A 494 31.16 17.59 -15.20
CA ASP A 494 31.08 18.12 -13.83
C ASP A 494 32.41 17.89 -13.10
N ASP A 495 32.75 18.75 -12.14
CA ASP A 495 34.01 18.77 -11.38
C ASP A 495 34.25 17.47 -10.56
N LYS A 496 33.23 16.62 -10.44
CA LYS A 496 33.23 15.38 -9.64
C LYS A 496 33.23 14.10 -10.49
N ASN A 497 33.88 14.13 -11.66
CA ASN A 497 33.82 13.06 -12.68
C ASN A 497 32.37 12.72 -13.06
N GLY A 498 31.52 13.75 -13.15
CA GLY A 498 30.13 13.62 -13.56
C GLY A 498 29.90 14.00 -15.02
N ARG A 499 28.84 13.45 -15.60
CA ARG A 499 28.23 13.88 -16.87
C ARG A 499 26.86 14.46 -16.58
N ILE A 500 26.61 15.70 -17.00
CA ILE A 500 25.34 16.41 -16.84
C ILE A 500 24.60 16.41 -18.19
N PHE A 501 23.33 16.05 -18.11
CA PHE A 501 22.39 15.97 -19.22
C PHE A 501 21.14 16.79 -18.91
N GLU A 502 20.98 17.92 -19.57
CA GLU A 502 19.74 18.70 -19.55
C GLU A 502 18.78 18.11 -20.58
N PHE A 503 17.63 17.62 -20.13
CA PHE A 503 16.55 17.09 -20.98
C PHE A 503 15.53 18.19 -21.24
N GLU A 504 15.06 18.28 -22.47
CA GLU A 504 13.89 19.07 -22.84
C GLU A 504 12.96 18.20 -23.69
N PHE A 505 11.68 18.14 -23.31
CA PHE A 505 10.61 17.55 -24.10
C PHE A 505 9.77 18.69 -24.67
N THR A 506 10.00 18.99 -25.95
CA THR A 506 9.49 20.21 -26.58
C THR A 506 8.00 20.08 -26.98
N GLN A 507 7.34 21.21 -27.23
CA GLN A 507 5.97 21.23 -27.75
C GLN A 507 5.80 20.44 -29.07
N GLN A 508 6.85 20.34 -29.88
CA GLN A 508 6.86 19.58 -31.13
C GLN A 508 7.10 18.08 -30.92
N GLY A 509 7.18 17.61 -29.68
CA GLY A 509 7.40 16.19 -29.37
C GLY A 509 8.85 15.72 -29.55
N ASN A 510 9.80 16.66 -29.67
CA ASN A 510 11.22 16.32 -29.74
C ASN A 510 11.76 16.06 -28.33
N LEU A 511 12.62 15.05 -28.19
CA LEU A 511 13.47 14.92 -27.01
C LEU A 511 14.85 15.49 -27.32
N MET A 512 15.24 16.51 -26.57
CA MET A 512 16.55 17.15 -26.67
C MET A 512 17.40 16.79 -25.45
N LEU A 513 18.70 16.60 -25.68
CA LEU A 513 19.73 16.48 -24.65
C LEU A 513 20.80 17.54 -24.87
N ASN A 514 21.01 18.43 -23.89
CA ASN A 514 21.97 19.54 -23.96
C ASN A 514 21.84 20.37 -25.27
N GLY A 515 20.60 20.55 -25.75
CA GLY A 515 20.29 21.27 -27.00
C GLY A 515 20.40 20.46 -28.30
N GLN A 516 20.74 19.16 -28.25
CA GLN A 516 20.81 18.28 -29.42
C GLN A 516 19.64 17.28 -29.44
N SER A 517 19.01 17.05 -30.60
CA SER A 517 17.93 16.06 -30.68
C SER A 517 18.48 14.64 -30.54
N VAL A 518 17.83 13.84 -29.69
CA VAL A 518 18.17 12.44 -29.45
C VAL A 518 17.07 11.47 -29.86
N GLN A 519 16.18 11.88 -30.77
CA GLN A 519 15.16 11.02 -31.38
C GLN A 519 15.76 9.71 -31.93
N GLN A 520 16.99 9.76 -32.44
CA GLN A 520 17.73 8.60 -32.98
C GLN A 520 18.12 7.56 -31.92
N LEU A 521 18.24 7.94 -30.64
CA LEU A 521 18.50 7.02 -29.52
C LEU A 521 17.23 6.34 -29.00
N LEU A 522 16.04 6.90 -29.29
CA LEU A 522 14.75 6.40 -28.83
C LEU A 522 14.08 5.41 -29.79
N MET A 523 14.52 5.36 -31.06
CA MET A 523 14.07 4.36 -32.01
C MET A 523 14.94 3.11 -31.88
N PRO A 524 14.40 1.95 -31.45
CA PRO A 524 15.09 0.68 -31.61
C PRO A 524 15.31 0.43 -33.11
N GLN A 525 16.29 -0.42 -33.44
CA GLN A 525 16.57 -0.87 -34.81
C GLN A 525 15.48 -1.81 -35.37
N ALA A 526 14.21 -1.40 -35.33
CA ALA A 526 13.06 -2.14 -35.86
C ALA A 526 13.11 -2.34 -37.39
N GLN A 527 14.10 -1.76 -38.08
CA GLN A 527 14.32 -1.89 -39.52
C GLN A 527 15.38 -2.93 -39.92
N GLN A 528 16.08 -3.59 -38.97
CA GLN A 528 17.03 -4.67 -39.31
C GLN A 528 16.40 -6.09 -39.38
N MET A 529 15.08 -6.20 -39.30
CA MET A 529 14.33 -7.44 -39.60
C MET A 529 13.42 -7.28 -40.82
N GLN A 530 13.97 -6.80 -41.94
CA GLN A 530 13.43 -7.19 -43.24
C GLN A 530 14.02 -8.56 -43.61
N PRO A 531 13.22 -9.60 -43.87
CA PRO A 531 13.74 -10.82 -44.48
C PRO A 531 14.33 -10.46 -45.85
N ALA A 532 15.50 -11.02 -46.17
CA ALA A 532 16.11 -10.82 -47.48
C ALA A 532 15.11 -11.19 -48.59
N PRO A 533 15.04 -10.44 -49.71
CA PRO A 533 14.20 -10.82 -50.84
C PRO A 533 14.58 -12.23 -51.30
N ALA A 534 13.60 -13.11 -51.41
CA ALA A 534 13.83 -14.43 -51.97
C ALA A 534 14.36 -14.27 -53.41
N ALA A 535 15.54 -14.84 -53.68
CA ALA A 535 16.07 -14.91 -55.03
C ALA A 535 15.10 -15.75 -55.90
N GLN A 536 14.85 -15.26 -57.12
CA GLN A 536 14.01 -15.93 -58.13
C GLN A 536 14.77 -17.05 -58.83
#